data_AF-A0A7Y7IXM8-F1
#
_entry.id   AF-A0A7Y7IXM8-F1
#
_cell.length_a   1.000
_cell.length_b   1.000
_cell.length_c   1.000
_cell.angle_alpha   90.00
_cell.angle_beta   90.00
_cell.angle_gamma   90.00
#
_symmetry.space_group_name_H-M   'P 1'
#
loop_
_entity.id
_entity.type
_entity.pdbx_description
1 polymer ?
#
loop_
_entity_poly.entity_id
_entity_poly.type
_entity_poly.pdbx_seq_one_letter_code
_entity_poly.pdbx_strand_id
1 'polypeptide(L)'
;MRNKENIDLRAIWHPDLSGRRGPKYLQIIAAMAEDIASGDLPAGACLPPHRVLAWQLGLSPNTTSRAYAEGVKRALLRGEVGRGTFVRVPSP
;
A
#
# COMPACT_ATOMS: atom_id res chain seq x y z
N MET A 1 -7.81 27.25 -14.45
CA MET A 1 -6.51 26.61 -14.17
C MET A 1 -6.76 25.20 -13.63
N ARG A 2 -6.31 24.19 -14.37
CA ARG A 2 -6.33 22.72 -14.16
C ARG A 2 -7.21 22.15 -13.01
N ASN A 3 -8.31 21.52 -13.43
CA ASN A 3 -9.10 20.52 -12.71
C ASN A 3 -8.19 19.49 -12.01
N LYS A 4 -8.31 19.37 -10.68
CA LYS A 4 -7.70 18.29 -9.88
C LYS A 4 -8.62 17.05 -9.76
N GLU A 5 -9.54 16.89 -10.70
CA GLU A 5 -10.39 15.71 -10.82
C GLU A 5 -9.65 14.64 -11.63
N ASN A 6 -8.83 13.82 -10.97
CA ASN A 6 -8.42 12.47 -11.41
C ASN A 6 -7.43 11.80 -10.43
N ILE A 7 -7.68 11.88 -9.12
CA ILE A 7 -7.10 10.87 -8.22
C ILE A 7 -8.11 9.73 -8.24
N ASP A 8 -7.80 8.65 -8.95
CA ASP A 8 -8.65 7.46 -9.04
C ASP A 8 -8.86 6.90 -7.62
N LEU A 9 -10.02 7.20 -7.02
CA LEU A 9 -10.42 6.89 -5.63
C LEU A 9 -10.69 5.39 -5.39
N ARG A 10 -10.26 4.51 -6.29
CA ARG A 10 -10.63 3.09 -6.30
C ARG A 10 -9.86 2.19 -5.32
N ALA A 11 -8.92 2.75 -4.56
CA ALA A 11 -8.13 2.01 -3.57
C ALA A 11 -7.85 2.89 -2.34
N ILE A 12 -8.83 3.02 -1.46
CA ILE A 12 -8.68 3.78 -0.20
C ILE A 12 -8.20 2.82 0.90
N TRP A 13 -7.01 2.23 0.73
CA TRP A 13 -6.36 1.53 1.84
C TRP A 13 -5.58 2.54 2.69
N HIS A 14 -5.91 2.62 3.98
CA HIS A 14 -5.26 3.51 4.94
C HIS A 14 -4.90 2.70 6.20
N PRO A 15 -3.64 2.27 6.35
CA PRO A 15 -3.24 1.46 7.50
C PRO A 15 -3.19 2.29 8.79
N ASP A 16 -3.61 1.68 9.91
CA ASP A 16 -3.33 2.23 11.23
C ASP A 16 -1.87 1.92 11.64
N LEU A 17 -1.08 2.98 11.79
CA LEU A 17 0.31 2.91 12.23
C LEU A 17 0.51 3.35 13.69
N SER A 18 -0.56 3.64 14.42
CA SER A 18 -0.51 4.07 15.81
C SER A 18 0.13 3.01 16.70
N GLY A 19 0.95 3.43 17.66
CA GLY A 19 1.64 2.52 18.60
C GLY A 19 2.71 1.59 18.00
N ARG A 20 2.88 1.53 16.68
CA ARG A 20 3.88 0.67 16.04
C ARG A 20 5.29 1.22 16.21
N ARG A 21 6.25 0.32 16.48
CA ARG A 21 7.68 0.65 16.69
C ARG A 21 8.54 0.32 15.46
N GLY A 22 9.72 0.92 15.40
CA GLY A 22 10.71 0.66 14.34
C GLY A 22 10.52 1.50 13.07
N PRO A 23 11.26 1.20 11.99
CA PRO A 23 11.22 1.98 10.74
C PRO A 23 9.82 2.04 10.11
N LYS A 24 9.38 3.24 9.69
CA LYS A 24 8.02 3.47 9.15
C LYS A 24 7.65 2.55 7.99
N TYR A 25 8.58 2.22 7.09
CA TYR A 25 8.29 1.31 5.99
C TYR A 25 7.97 -0.12 6.48
N LEU A 26 8.59 -0.58 7.57
CA LEU A 26 8.28 -1.88 8.19
C LEU A 26 6.95 -1.84 8.94
N GLN A 27 6.60 -0.70 9.55
CA GLN A 27 5.27 -0.53 10.16
C GLN A 27 4.16 -0.66 9.11
N ILE A 28 4.34 -0.07 7.93
CA ILE A 28 3.40 -0.22 6.79
C ILE A 28 3.29 -1.68 6.36
N ILE A 29 4.40 -2.41 6.27
CA ILE A 29 4.40 -3.84 5.92
C ILE A 29 3.67 -4.68 6.96
N ALA A 30 3.89 -4.41 8.24
CA ALA A 30 3.20 -5.12 9.32
C ALA A 30 1.68 -4.89 9.26
N ALA A 31 1.25 -3.63 9.14
CA ALA A 31 -0.16 -3.29 8.97
C ALA A 31 -0.77 -3.96 7.73
N MET A 32 -0.05 -3.92 6.60
CA MET A 32 -0.48 -4.58 5.37
C MET A 32 -0.68 -6.10 5.55
N ALA A 33 0.25 -6.77 6.22
CA ALA A 33 0.14 -8.21 6.46
C ALA A 33 -1.03 -8.55 7.39
N GLU A 34 -1.27 -7.73 8.41
CA GLU A 34 -2.41 -7.86 9.33
C GLU A 34 -3.74 -7.64 8.61
N ASP A 35 -3.87 -6.56 7.84
CA ASP A 35 -5.08 -6.23 7.08
C ASP A 35 -5.38 -7.28 5.99
N ILE A 36 -4.34 -7.87 5.37
CA ILE A 36 -4.50 -8.98 4.43
C ILE A 36 -5.02 -10.23 5.17
N ALA A 37 -4.50 -10.51 6.36
CA ALA A 37 -4.88 -11.69 7.14
C ALA A 37 -6.29 -11.56 7.74
N SER A 38 -6.71 -10.34 8.12
CA SER A 38 -8.08 -10.05 8.59
C SER A 38 -9.10 -9.99 7.45
N GLY A 39 -8.65 -9.74 6.21
CA GLY A 39 -9.50 -9.54 5.04
C GLY A 39 -9.88 -8.09 4.77
N ASP A 40 -9.44 -7.15 5.60
CA ASP A 40 -9.65 -5.70 5.42
C ASP A 40 -8.93 -5.17 4.17
N LEU A 41 -7.83 -5.81 3.79
CA LEU A 41 -7.12 -5.60 2.53
C LEU A 41 -7.17 -6.89 1.69
N PRO A 42 -8.24 -7.11 0.91
CA PRO A 42 -8.49 -8.41 0.28
C PRO A 42 -7.49 -8.74 -0.83
N ALA A 43 -7.30 -10.04 -1.05
CA ALA A 43 -6.49 -10.56 -2.16
C ALA A 43 -6.93 -9.97 -3.51
N GLY A 44 -5.97 -9.50 -4.31
CA GLY A 44 -6.25 -8.84 -5.59
C GLY A 44 -6.68 -7.38 -5.48
N ALA A 45 -6.85 -6.81 -4.28
CA ALA A 45 -7.12 -5.38 -4.12
C ALA A 45 -6.00 -4.54 -4.73
N CYS A 46 -6.38 -3.49 -5.46
CA CYS A 46 -5.43 -2.47 -5.91
C CYS A 46 -5.02 -1.62 -4.71
N LEU A 47 -3.75 -1.25 -4.62
CA LEU A 47 -3.25 -0.29 -3.65
C LEU A 47 -3.22 1.12 -4.27
N PRO A 48 -3.36 2.18 -3.44
CA PRO A 48 -3.10 3.53 -3.91
C PRO A 48 -1.68 3.64 -4.47
N PRO A 49 -1.40 4.56 -5.41
CA PRO A 49 -0.02 4.87 -5.78
C PRO A 49 0.79 5.24 -4.54
N HIS A 50 2.04 4.78 -4.41
CA HIS A 50 2.84 5.00 -3.20
C HIS A 50 2.95 6.48 -2.78
N ARG A 51 2.92 7.42 -3.74
CA ARG A 51 2.90 8.87 -3.47
C ARG A 51 1.58 9.35 -2.84
N VAL A 52 0.46 8.76 -3.24
CA VAL A 52 -0.85 9.03 -2.66
C VAL A 52 -0.88 8.51 -1.23
N LEU A 53 -0.40 7.28 -1.00
CA LEU A 53 -0.29 6.72 0.35
C LEU A 53 0.64 7.57 1.24
N ALA A 54 1.75 8.06 0.70
CA ALA A 54 2.66 8.94 1.42
C ALA A 54 1.95 10.21 1.89
N TRP A 55 1.19 10.84 1.01
CA TRP A 55 0.40 12.03 1.33
C TRP A 55 -0.66 11.73 2.40
N GLN A 56 -1.40 10.63 2.27
CA GLN A 56 -2.42 10.21 3.24
C GLN A 56 -1.85 9.94 4.63
N LEU A 57 -0.65 9.36 4.72
CA LEU A 57 -0.01 9.02 5.99
C LEU A 57 0.90 10.13 6.54
N GLY A 58 1.07 11.24 5.81
CA GLY A 58 2.02 12.30 6.19
C GLY A 58 3.49 11.81 6.19
N LEU A 59 3.84 10.87 5.31
CA LEU A 59 5.16 10.27 5.22
C LEU A 59 5.91 10.70 3.94
N SER A 60 7.22 10.42 3.88
CA SER A 60 7.98 10.66 2.66
C SER A 60 7.60 9.65 1.55
N PRO A 61 7.57 10.07 0.27
CA PRO A 61 7.38 9.14 -0.85
C PRO A 61 8.42 8.01 -0.93
N ASN A 62 9.65 8.25 -0.45
CA ASN A 62 10.69 7.23 -0.38
C ASN A 62 10.34 6.13 0.64
N THR A 63 9.72 6.50 1.77
CA THR A 63 9.27 5.54 2.79
C THR A 63 8.20 4.61 2.25
N THR A 64 7.18 5.13 1.57
CA THR A 64 6.10 4.29 1.01
C THR A 64 6.55 3.53 -0.23
N SER A 65 7.42 4.11 -1.07
CA SER A 65 8.05 3.39 -2.19
C SER A 65 8.85 2.18 -1.70
N ARG A 66 9.66 2.36 -0.64
CA ARG A 66 10.40 1.27 0.01
C ARG A 66 9.46 0.23 0.62
N ALA A 67 8.34 0.65 1.22
CA ALA A 67 7.33 -0.28 1.71
C ALA A 67 6.73 -1.11 0.57
N TYR A 68 6.43 -0.52 -0.58
CA TYR A 68 5.86 -1.26 -1.71
C TYR A 68 6.88 -2.26 -2.28
N ALA A 69 8.14 -1.85 -2.43
CA ALA A 69 9.20 -2.74 -2.87
C ALA A 69 9.41 -3.92 -1.90
N GLU A 70 9.40 -3.65 -0.59
CA GLU A 70 9.49 -4.69 0.44
C GLU A 70 8.27 -5.62 0.41
N GLY A 71 7.07 -5.08 0.16
CA GLY A 71 5.84 -5.85 0.04
C GLY A 71 5.85 -6.79 -1.16
N VAL A 72 6.43 -6.36 -2.29
CA VAL A 72 6.68 -7.25 -3.44
C VAL A 72 7.71 -8.31 -3.09
N LYS A 73 8.84 -7.92 -2.48
CA LYS A 73 9.92 -8.84 -2.09
C LYS A 73 9.44 -9.94 -1.14
N ARG A 74 8.56 -9.62 -0.19
CA ARG A 74 8.00 -10.58 0.76
C ARG A 74 6.90 -11.45 0.18
N ALA A 75 6.53 -11.22 -1.08
CA ALA A 75 5.27 -11.71 -1.61
C ALA A 75 4.16 -11.36 -0.60
N LEU A 76 3.78 -10.09 -0.56
CA LEU A 76 2.47 -9.60 -0.11
C LEU A 76 1.77 -8.92 -1.29
N LEU A 77 2.57 -8.24 -2.13
CA LEU A 77 2.11 -7.49 -3.28
C LEU A 77 2.63 -8.07 -4.59
N ARG A 78 1.99 -7.68 -5.69
CA ARG A 78 2.51 -7.81 -7.05
C ARG A 78 2.40 -6.46 -7.76
N GLY A 79 3.46 -6.08 -8.48
CA GLY A 79 3.43 -4.92 -9.37
C GLY A 79 3.02 -5.34 -10.78
N GLU A 80 2.12 -4.59 -11.40
CA GLU A 80 1.74 -4.76 -12.81
C GLU A 80 2.05 -3.46 -13.56
N VAL A 81 2.98 -3.52 -14.52
CA VAL A 81 3.42 -2.35 -15.31
C VAL A 81 2.20 -1.70 -15.99
N GLY A 82 2.03 -0.39 -15.78
CA GLY A 82 0.92 0.39 -16.33
C GLY A 82 -0.44 0.17 -15.65
N ARG A 83 -0.58 -0.78 -14.71
CA ARG A 83 -1.86 -1.10 -14.06
C ARG A 83 -1.90 -0.82 -12.57
N GLY A 84 -0.73 -0.80 -11.90
CA GLY A 84 -0.61 -0.45 -10.49
C GLY A 84 0.03 -1.54 -9.64
N THR A 85 -0.24 -1.51 -8.34
CA THR A 85 0.25 -2.50 -7.39
C THR A 85 -0.95 -3.14 -6.72
N PHE A 86 -0.96 -4.47 -6.63
CA PHE A 86 -2.08 -5.24 -6.13
C PHE A 86 -1.64 -6.17 -5.01
N VAL A 87 -2.55 -6.44 -4.07
CA VAL A 87 -2.38 -7.55 -3.12
C VAL A 87 -2.28 -8.84 -3.92
N ARG A 88 -1.28 -9.66 -3.62
CA ARG A 88 -1.13 -10.95 -4.29
C ARG A 88 -2.30 -11.86 -3.93
N VAL A 89 -2.81 -12.58 -4.91
CA VAL A 89 -3.75 -13.67 -4.67
C VAL A 89 -2.93 -14.92 -4.34
N PRO A 90 -3.19 -15.62 -3.21
CA PRO A 90 -2.57 -16.91 -2.96
C PRO A 90 -2.88 -17.83 -4.13
N SER A 91 -1.84 -18.43 -4.74
CA SER A 91 -2.08 -19.55 -5.63
C SER A 91 -2.54 -20.73 -4.78
N PRO A 92 -3.59 -21.48 -5.19
CA PRO A 92 -3.94 -22.74 -4.55
C PRO A 92 -2.79 -23.75 -4.56
#